data_AF-A0A6A5AXL5-F1
#
_entry.id   AF-A0A6A5AXL5-F1
#
_cell.length_a   1.000
_cell.length_b   1.000
_cell.length_c   1.000
_cell.angle_alpha   90.00
_cell.angle_beta   90.00
_cell.angle_gamma   90.00
#
_symmetry.space_group_name_H-M   'P 1'
#
loop_
_entity.id
_entity.type
_entity.pdbx_description
1 polymer ?
#
loop_
_entity_poly.entity_id
_entity_poly.type
_entity_poly.pdbx_seq_one_letter_code
_entity_poly.pdbx_strand_id
1 'polypeptide(L)'
;MCATYKDAKYFRSEQIAEHMCHSVTLQTTDVQVGRGYWKLPKGILEIPEVTSAIISEARALVPILLHAHNPGVVWAGWKKRTKDFVEHYHAHHIASKGLTVQRAEQDWVSAMAQAARGELTADQLVVERTKLESIKLEWRQHQNDVSFDFYTSNSE
;
A
#
# COMPACT_ATOMS: atom_id res chain seq x y z
N MET A 1 6.39 -1.46 16.69
CA MET A 1 6.14 -2.41 17.79
C MET A 1 5.72 -3.73 17.18
N CYS A 2 6.44 -4.81 17.44
CA CYS A 2 6.08 -6.14 16.96
C CYS A 2 5.37 -6.88 18.09
N ALA A 3 4.17 -7.39 17.81
CA ALA A 3 3.39 -8.16 18.77
C ALA A 3 3.83 -9.62 18.65
N THR A 4 4.43 -10.16 19.71
CA THR A 4 4.84 -11.58 19.75
C THR A 4 3.77 -12.39 20.48
N TYR A 5 3.69 -13.68 20.14
CA TYR A 5 2.80 -14.61 20.83
C TYR A 5 3.16 -14.69 22.32
N LYS A 6 2.18 -14.46 23.20
CA LYS A 6 2.35 -14.65 24.65
C LYS A 6 1.69 -15.95 25.10
N ASP A 7 0.39 -16.06 24.87
CA ASP A 7 -0.39 -17.24 25.22
C ASP A 7 -1.63 -17.35 24.33
N ALA A 8 -2.27 -18.52 24.38
CA ALA A 8 -3.58 -18.72 23.83
C ALA A 8 -4.38 -19.70 24.69
N LYS A 9 -5.71 -19.55 24.66
CA LYS A 9 -6.63 -20.41 25.39
C LYS A 9 -7.88 -20.68 24.58
N TYR A 10 -8.45 -21.86 24.81
CA TYR A 10 -9.78 -22.19 24.31
C TYR A 10 -10.82 -21.96 25.41
N PHE A 11 -11.99 -21.44 25.04
CA PHE A 11 -13.10 -21.20 25.95
C PHE A 11 -14.44 -21.42 25.23
N ARG A 12 -15.50 -21.72 25.99
CA ARG A 12 -16.86 -21.75 25.44
C ARG A 12 -17.48 -20.36 25.59
N SER A 13 -18.05 -19.84 24.52
CA SER A 13 -18.85 -18.61 24.55
C SER A 13 -20.29 -18.95 24.92
N GLU A 14 -20.92 -18.12 25.76
CA GLU A 14 -22.35 -18.24 26.08
C GLU A 14 -23.24 -17.94 24.87
N GLN A 15 -22.71 -17.20 23.89
CA GLN A 15 -23.43 -16.79 22.68
C GLN A 15 -23.24 -17.78 21.50
N ILE A 16 -22.20 -18.61 21.54
CA ILE A 16 -21.85 -19.55 20.47
C ILE A 16 -21.64 -20.92 21.12
N ALA A 17 -22.71 -21.71 21.19
CA ALA A 17 -22.71 -23.03 21.84
C ALA A 17 -22.07 -24.13 20.99
N GLU A 18 -22.06 -23.97 19.66
CA GLU A 18 -21.67 -25.02 18.70
C GLU A 18 -20.15 -25.17 18.52
N HIS A 19 -19.38 -24.14 18.88
CA HIS A 19 -17.94 -24.10 18.63
C HIS A 19 -17.16 -23.64 19.86
N MET A 20 -15.97 -24.22 20.09
CA MET A 20 -15.01 -23.63 21.02
C MET A 20 -14.41 -22.36 20.42
N CYS A 21 -14.41 -21.29 21.21
CA CYS A 21 -13.72 -20.06 20.88
C CYS A 21 -12.24 -20.17 21.25
N HIS A 22 -11.39 -19.54 20.44
CA HIS A 22 -9.96 -19.43 20.68
C HIS A 22 -9.59 -17.98 20.94
N SER A 23 -8.86 -17.71 22.02
CA SER A 23 -8.35 -16.38 22.37
C SER A 23 -6.83 -16.44 22.35
N VAL A 24 -6.21 -15.47 21.68
CA VAL A 24 -4.76 -15.31 21.61
C VAL A 24 -4.38 -13.99 22.29
N THR A 25 -3.45 -14.05 23.23
CA THR A 25 -2.83 -12.87 23.83
C THR A 25 -1.52 -12.60 23.13
N LEU A 26 -1.37 -11.41 22.55
CA LEU A 26 -0.11 -10.94 21.98
C LEU A 26 0.55 -9.96 22.95
N GLN A 27 1.85 -10.10 23.15
CA GLN A 27 2.65 -9.18 23.95
C GLN A 27 3.38 -8.20 23.04
N THR A 28 3.28 -6.91 23.35
CA THR A 28 4.09 -5.88 22.70
C THR A 28 5.54 -6.06 23.15
N THR A 29 6.40 -6.39 22.20
CA THR A 29 7.83 -6.54 22.44
C THR A 29 8.59 -5.48 21.67
N ASP A 30 9.50 -4.79 22.36
CA ASP A 30 10.57 -3.99 21.73
C ASP A 30 11.68 -4.90 21.23
N VAL A 31 11.33 -5.86 20.39
CA VAL A 31 12.34 -6.49 19.54
C VAL A 31 12.75 -5.40 18.55
N GLN A 32 14.03 -5.01 18.57
CA GLN A 32 14.62 -4.29 17.46
C GLN A 32 14.56 -5.23 16.26
N VAL A 33 13.47 -5.11 15.50
CA VAL A 33 13.39 -5.71 14.18
C VAL A 33 14.58 -5.09 13.43
N GLY A 34 15.62 -5.88 13.23
CA GLY A 34 16.77 -5.45 12.43
C GLY A 34 16.22 -4.85 11.15
N ARG A 35 16.77 -3.72 10.69
CA ARG A 35 16.31 -3.09 9.45
C ARG A 35 16.37 -4.15 8.36
N GLY A 36 15.20 -4.67 7.97
CA GLY A 36 15.12 -5.64 6.89
C GLY A 36 15.77 -5.04 5.64
N TYR A 37 16.38 -5.90 4.84
CA TYR A 37 16.85 -5.46 3.53
C TYR A 37 15.67 -4.86 2.77
N TRP A 38 15.87 -3.65 2.25
CA TRP A 38 14.84 -3.00 1.46
C TRP A 38 14.52 -3.84 0.22
N LYS A 39 13.24 -4.14 0.03
CA LYS A 39 12.72 -4.83 -1.15
C LYS A 39 12.12 -3.80 -2.10
N LEU A 40 12.50 -3.87 -3.37
CA LEU A 40 11.97 -3.01 -4.43
C LEU A 40 10.48 -3.36 -4.66
N PRO A 41 9.54 -2.41 -4.52
CA PRO A 41 8.12 -2.65 -4.83
C PRO A 41 7.95 -2.87 -6.33
N LYS A 42 7.82 -4.12 -6.80
CA LYS A 42 7.81 -4.45 -8.23
C LYS A 42 6.70 -3.75 -9.01
N GLY A 43 5.51 -3.59 -8.42
CA GLY A 43 4.38 -2.92 -9.04
C GLY A 43 4.65 -1.45 -9.41
N ILE A 44 5.66 -0.79 -8.82
CA ILE A 44 6.03 0.58 -9.22
C ILE A 44 6.76 0.62 -10.56
N LEU A 45 7.37 -0.49 -10.98
CA LEU A 45 8.07 -0.59 -12.26
C LEU A 45 7.10 -0.83 -13.42
N GLU A 46 5.86 -1.21 -13.12
CA GLU A 46 4.80 -1.30 -14.13
C GLU A 46 4.37 0.09 -14.61
N ILE A 47 4.65 1.14 -13.82
CA ILE A 47 4.35 2.53 -14.16
C ILE A 47 5.37 3.01 -15.21
N PRO A 48 4.95 3.28 -16.46
CA PRO A 48 5.88 3.62 -17.55
C PRO A 48 6.71 4.87 -17.27
N GLU A 49 6.16 5.84 -16.57
CA GLU A 49 6.82 7.09 -16.19
C GLU A 49 7.98 6.84 -15.23
N VAL A 50 7.81 5.94 -14.26
CA VAL A 50 8.85 5.58 -13.30
C VAL A 50 9.97 4.83 -14.02
N THR A 51 9.63 3.84 -14.83
CA THR A 51 10.61 3.03 -15.56
C THR A 51 11.39 3.85 -16.57
N SER A 52 10.72 4.74 -17.32
CA SER A 52 11.38 5.64 -18.26
C SER A 52 12.32 6.63 -17.57
N ALA A 53 11.92 7.20 -16.42
CA ALA A 53 12.77 8.06 -15.61
C ALA A 53 14.06 7.34 -15.18
N ILE A 54 13.93 6.13 -14.61
CA ILE A 54 15.08 5.32 -14.15
C ILE A 54 16.00 4.97 -15.32
N ILE A 55 15.45 4.54 -16.47
CA ILE A 55 16.24 4.21 -17.66
C ILE A 55 16.96 5.44 -18.21
N SER A 56 16.29 6.59 -18.26
CA SER A 56 16.90 7.82 -18.76
C SER A 56 18.06 8.29 -17.88
N GLU A 57 17.90 8.24 -16.55
CA GLU A 57 18.95 8.60 -15.60
C GLU A 57 20.11 7.60 -15.67
N ALA A 58 19.82 6.30 -15.77
CA ALA A 58 20.84 5.27 -15.95
C ALA A 58 21.65 5.47 -17.23
N ARG A 59 21.00 5.82 -18.35
CA ARG A 59 21.69 6.16 -19.61
C ARG A 59 22.59 7.38 -19.47
N ALA A 60 22.14 8.41 -18.75
CA ALA A 60 22.95 9.60 -18.46
C ALA A 60 24.15 9.29 -17.54
N LEU A 61 24.03 8.27 -16.69
CA LEU A 61 25.08 7.84 -15.78
C LEU A 61 26.22 7.09 -16.48
N VAL A 62 25.95 6.34 -17.55
CA VAL A 62 26.95 5.55 -18.28
C VAL A 62 28.21 6.35 -18.66
N PRO A 63 28.12 7.50 -19.36
CA PRO A 63 29.32 8.28 -19.70
C PRO A 63 30.05 8.81 -18.46
N ILE A 64 29.34 9.11 -17.37
CA ILE A 64 29.94 9.58 -16.11
C ILE A 64 30.78 8.46 -15.49
N LEU A 65 30.25 7.23 -15.45
CA LEU A 65 30.95 6.07 -14.90
C LEU A 65 32.23 5.74 -15.68
N LEU A 66 32.20 5.87 -17.00
CA LEU A 66 33.37 5.59 -17.85
C LEU A 66 34.55 6.53 -17.59
N HIS A 67 34.30 7.75 -17.11
CA HIS A 67 35.32 8.78 -16.90
C HIS A 67 35.57 9.09 -15.41
N ALA A 68 34.85 8.43 -14.50
CA ALA A 68 34.99 8.67 -13.07
C ALA A 68 36.27 8.05 -12.51
N HIS A 69 36.97 8.79 -11.65
CA HIS A 69 38.12 8.26 -10.90
C HIS A 69 37.71 7.10 -9.96
N ASN A 70 36.48 7.12 -9.45
CA ASN A 70 35.92 6.02 -8.64
C ASN A 70 34.49 5.70 -9.10
N PRO A 71 34.32 4.85 -10.13
CA PRO A 71 33.01 4.51 -10.66
C PRO A 71 32.14 3.77 -9.64
N GLY A 72 32.74 3.03 -8.72
CA GLY A 72 32.02 2.32 -7.65
C GLY A 72 31.24 3.26 -6.73
N VAL A 73 31.85 4.38 -6.34
CA VAL A 73 31.19 5.40 -5.50
C VAL A 73 30.06 6.09 -6.26
N VAL A 74 30.28 6.43 -7.52
CA VAL A 74 29.26 7.06 -8.38
C VAL A 74 28.06 6.11 -8.56
N TRP A 75 28.32 4.83 -8.84
CA TRP A 75 27.30 3.80 -8.94
C TRP A 75 26.52 3.60 -7.64
N ALA A 76 27.22 3.52 -6.51
CA ALA A 76 26.58 3.38 -5.20
C ALA A 76 25.70 4.59 -4.86
N GLY A 77 26.17 5.81 -5.16
CA GLY A 77 25.41 7.04 -4.98
C GLY A 77 24.14 7.09 -5.84
N TRP A 78 24.23 6.67 -7.10
CA TRP A 78 23.06 6.56 -7.96
C TRP A 78 22.04 5.55 -7.42
N LYS A 79 22.47 4.33 -7.08
CA LYS A 79 21.59 3.31 -6.48
C LYS A 79 20.83 3.83 -5.25
N LYS A 80 21.50 4.59 -4.38
CA LYS A 80 20.87 5.21 -3.22
C LYS A 80 19.78 6.21 -3.62
N ARG A 81 20.09 7.14 -4.53
CA ARG A 81 19.11 8.14 -5.00
C ARG A 81 17.92 7.50 -5.72
N THR A 82 18.17 6.51 -6.57
CA THR A 82 17.10 5.80 -7.28
C THR A 82 16.21 5.03 -6.30
N LYS A 83 16.81 4.39 -5.28
CA LYS A 83 16.05 3.78 -4.19
C LYS A 83 15.17 4.82 -3.48
N ASP A 84 15.76 5.93 -3.04
CA ASP A 84 15.04 6.98 -2.31
C ASP A 84 13.89 7.54 -3.17
N PHE A 85 14.11 7.75 -4.46
CA PHE A 85 13.08 8.15 -5.43
C PHE A 85 11.92 7.15 -5.50
N VAL A 86 12.23 5.86 -5.64
CA VAL A 86 11.21 4.81 -5.70
C VAL A 86 10.41 4.72 -4.40
N GLU A 87 11.07 4.79 -3.24
CA GLU A 87 10.40 4.80 -1.93
C GLU A 87 9.44 5.98 -1.79
N HIS A 88 9.89 7.19 -2.13
CA HIS A 88 9.06 8.40 -2.04
C HIS A 88 7.88 8.35 -3.02
N TYR A 89 8.12 7.94 -4.26
CA TYR A 89 7.07 7.82 -5.25
C TYR A 89 6.05 6.77 -4.84
N HIS A 90 6.49 5.63 -4.30
CA HIS A 90 5.60 4.57 -3.80
C HIS A 90 4.71 5.06 -2.66
N ALA A 91 5.29 5.74 -1.67
CA ALA A 91 4.55 6.32 -0.56
C ALA A 91 3.51 7.33 -1.06
N HIS A 92 3.91 8.22 -1.98
CA HIS A 92 3.00 9.21 -2.57
C HIS A 92 1.89 8.55 -3.39
N HIS A 93 2.21 7.53 -4.19
CA HIS A 93 1.25 6.80 -5.01
C HIS A 93 0.20 6.05 -4.17
N ILE A 94 0.62 5.43 -3.07
CA ILE A 94 -0.31 4.82 -2.10
C ILE A 94 -1.19 5.89 -1.45
N ALA A 95 -0.60 7.00 -1.00
CA ALA A 95 -1.34 8.09 -0.38
C ALA A 95 -2.37 8.70 -1.35
N SER A 96 -2.00 8.91 -2.62
CA SER A 96 -2.91 9.44 -3.64
C SER A 96 -4.09 8.53 -3.91
N LYS A 97 -3.87 7.20 -3.95
CA LYS A 97 -4.97 6.24 -4.08
C LYS A 97 -5.92 6.25 -2.88
N GLY A 98 -5.37 6.37 -1.67
CA GLY A 98 -6.17 6.54 -0.45
C GLY A 98 -7.03 7.82 -0.48
N LEU A 99 -6.47 8.93 -0.98
CA LEU A 99 -7.20 10.18 -1.18
C LEU A 99 -8.35 10.04 -2.17
N THR A 100 -8.20 9.23 -3.22
CA THR A 100 -9.29 8.95 -4.18
C THR A 100 -10.49 8.31 -3.49
N VAL A 101 -10.26 7.35 -2.59
CA VAL A 101 -11.33 6.72 -1.81
C VAL A 101 -12.00 7.74 -0.88
N GLN A 102 -11.20 8.55 -0.17
CA GLN A 102 -11.73 9.60 0.71
C GLN A 102 -12.57 10.64 -0.05
N ARG A 103 -12.14 11.05 -1.24
CA ARG A 103 -12.92 11.96 -2.10
C ARG A 103 -14.23 11.32 -2.54
N ALA A 104 -14.21 10.05 -2.96
CA ALA A 104 -15.42 9.33 -3.32
C ALA A 104 -16.40 9.23 -2.14
N GLU A 105 -15.90 9.05 -0.90
CA GLU A 105 -16.74 9.07 0.30
C GLU A 105 -17.35 10.44 0.57
N GLN A 106 -16.58 11.52 0.37
CA GLN A 106 -17.07 12.90 0.49
C GLN A 106 -18.14 13.20 -0.57
N ASP A 107 -17.91 12.79 -1.81
CA ASP A 107 -18.86 12.94 -2.93
C ASP A 107 -20.18 12.21 -2.61
N TRP A 108 -20.10 10.99 -2.08
CA TRP A 108 -21.28 10.23 -1.63
C TRP A 108 -22.06 10.94 -0.52
N VAL A 109 -21.37 11.45 0.51
CA VAL A 109 -22.02 12.21 1.60
C VAL A 109 -22.70 13.47 1.06
N SER A 110 -22.04 14.17 0.13
CA SER A 110 -22.60 15.34 -0.53
C SER A 110 -23.84 14.99 -1.36
N ALA A 111 -23.80 13.91 -2.14
CA ALA A 111 -24.92 13.42 -2.94
C ALA A 111 -26.13 13.01 -2.06
N MET A 112 -25.90 12.36 -0.92
CA MET A 112 -26.96 12.06 0.05
C MET A 112 -27.61 13.34 0.59
N ALA A 113 -26.81 14.37 0.89
CA ALA A 113 -27.33 15.65 1.37
C ALA A 113 -28.13 16.39 0.29
N GLN A 114 -27.71 16.33 -0.98
CA GLN A 114 -28.45 16.89 -2.12
C GLN A 114 -29.77 16.15 -2.37
N ALA A 115 -29.76 14.82 -2.30
CA ALA A 115 -30.97 14.01 -2.40
C ALA A 115 -31.98 14.32 -1.28
N ALA A 116 -31.50 14.55 -0.05
CA ALA A 116 -32.35 14.96 1.07
C ALA A 116 -32.99 16.34 0.86
N ARG A 117 -32.35 17.23 0.09
CA ARG A 117 -32.89 18.53 -0.33
C ARG A 117 -33.78 18.45 -1.58
N GLY A 118 -33.92 17.28 -2.20
CA GLY A 118 -34.66 17.09 -3.44
C GLY A 118 -33.95 17.62 -4.69
N GLU A 119 -32.66 17.95 -4.58
CA GLU A 119 -31.83 18.48 -5.69
C GLU A 119 -31.30 17.36 -6.60
N LEU A 120 -31.35 16.11 -6.13
CA LEU A 120 -30.82 14.93 -6.81
C LEU A 120 -31.92 13.86 -6.94
N THR A 121 -32.02 13.21 -8.11
CA THR A 121 -32.98 12.11 -8.30
C THR A 121 -32.47 10.80 -7.68
N ALA A 122 -33.38 9.87 -7.41
CA ALA A 122 -33.04 8.55 -6.86
C ALA A 122 -32.05 7.78 -7.77
N ASP A 123 -32.22 7.89 -9.09
CA ASP A 123 -31.34 7.25 -10.08
C ASP A 123 -29.91 7.83 -10.03
N GLN A 124 -29.78 9.15 -9.89
CA GLN A 124 -28.49 9.81 -9.74
C GLN A 124 -27.78 9.41 -8.43
N LEU A 125 -28.55 9.21 -7.36
CA LEU A 125 -28.02 8.74 -6.09
C LEU A 125 -27.50 7.29 -6.20
N VAL A 126 -28.19 6.42 -6.94
CA VAL A 126 -27.73 5.06 -7.21
C VAL A 126 -26.41 5.08 -8.01
N VAL A 127 -26.27 5.98 -8.98
CA VAL A 127 -25.03 6.12 -9.77
C VAL A 127 -23.84 6.55 -8.89
N GLU A 128 -24.00 7.53 -8.01
CA GLU A 128 -22.91 7.93 -7.11
C GLU A 128 -22.57 6.82 -6.11
N ARG A 129 -23.56 6.03 -5.68
CA ARG A 129 -23.32 4.86 -4.83
C ARG A 129 -22.50 3.80 -5.55
N THR A 130 -22.86 3.42 -6.77
CA THR A 130 -22.14 2.39 -7.53
C THR A 130 -20.71 2.81 -7.83
N LYS A 131 -20.48 4.10 -8.09
CA LYS A 131 -19.16 4.70 -8.24
C LYS A 131 -18.32 4.62 -6.97
N LEU A 132 -18.90 4.89 -5.79
CA LEU A 132 -18.20 4.70 -4.52
C LEU A 132 -17.84 3.23 -4.30
N GLU A 133 -18.79 2.32 -4.55
CA GLU A 133 -18.60 0.89 -4.36
C GLU A 133 -17.53 0.32 -5.28
N SER A 134 -17.45 0.77 -6.55
CA SER A 134 -16.40 0.36 -7.48
C SER A 134 -15.02 0.83 -7.02
N ILE A 135 -14.88 2.10 -6.65
CA ILE A 135 -13.61 2.67 -6.14
C ILE A 135 -13.15 1.94 -4.87
N LYS A 136 -14.08 1.63 -3.95
CA LYS A 136 -13.77 0.85 -2.74
C LYS A 136 -13.39 -0.60 -3.05
N LEU A 137 -13.98 -1.20 -4.08
CA LEU A 137 -13.64 -2.55 -4.50
C LEU A 137 -12.23 -2.60 -5.08
N GLU A 138 -11.89 -1.69 -6.00
CA GLU A 138 -10.56 -1.57 -6.59
C GLU A 138 -9.49 -1.31 -5.51
N TRP A 139 -9.78 -0.45 -4.54
CA TRP A 139 -8.87 -0.18 -3.43
C TRP A 139 -8.64 -1.42 -2.55
N ARG A 140 -9.69 -2.18 -2.23
CA ARG A 140 -9.56 -3.44 -1.47
C ARG A 140 -8.78 -4.50 -2.24
N GLN A 141 -9.02 -4.64 -3.54
CA GLN A 141 -8.23 -5.53 -4.40
C GLN A 141 -6.75 -5.16 -4.35
N HIS A 142 -6.43 -3.88 -4.52
CA HIS A 142 -5.06 -3.40 -4.42
C HIS A 142 -4.41 -3.70 -3.06
N GLN A 143 -5.15 -3.54 -1.95
CA GLN A 143 -4.66 -3.90 -0.61
C GLN A 143 -4.41 -5.40 -0.47
N ASN A 144 -5.31 -6.23 -1.02
CA ASN A 144 -5.15 -7.67 -1.01
C ASN A 144 -3.93 -8.11 -1.81
N ASP A 145 -3.72 -7.56 -3.01
CA ASP A 145 -2.55 -7.86 -3.85
C ASP A 145 -1.24 -7.51 -3.15
N VAL A 146 -1.18 -6.34 -2.50
CA VAL A 146 -0.01 -5.92 -1.70
C VAL A 146 0.23 -6.88 -0.52
N SER A 147 -0.84 -7.32 0.16
CA SER A 147 -0.71 -8.27 1.25
C SER A 147 -0.26 -9.65 0.75
N PHE A 148 -0.73 -10.08 -0.41
CA PHE A 148 -0.33 -11.34 -1.03
C PHE A 148 1.14 -11.33 -1.44
N ASP A 149 1.62 -10.23 -2.05
CA ASP A 149 3.03 -10.01 -2.35
C ASP A 149 3.91 -10.05 -1.08
N PHE A 150 3.40 -9.54 0.04
CA PHE A 150 4.11 -9.63 1.32
C PHE A 150 4.25 -11.07 1.82
N TYR A 151 3.20 -11.90 1.73
CA TYR A 151 3.26 -13.29 2.16
C TYR A 151 4.13 -14.15 1.24
N THR A 152 3.97 -14.00 -0.07
CA THR A 152 4.77 -14.75 -1.06
C THR A 152 6.26 -14.40 -1.00
N SER A 153 6.60 -13.13 -0.72
CA SER A 153 8.00 -12.71 -0.60
C SER A 153 8.66 -13.05 0.74
N ASN A 154 7.91 -13.53 1.74
CA ASN A 154 8.41 -13.96 3.05
C ASN A 154 8.32 -15.49 3.27
N SER A 155 7.75 -16.23 2.32
CA SER A 155 7.65 -17.70 2.36
C SER A 155 8.80 -18.43 1.65
N GLU A 156 9.78 -17.71 1.09
CA GLU A 156 11.10 -18.22 0.66
C GLU A 156 12.15 -17.98 1.74
#